data_AF-A0A523PMR5-F1
#
_entry.id   AF-A0A523PMR5-F1
#
_cell.length_a   1.000
_cell.length_b   1.000
_cell.length_c   1.000
_cell.angle_alpha   90.00
_cell.angle_beta   90.00
_cell.angle_gamma   90.00
#
_symmetry.space_group_name_H-M   'P 1'
#
loop_
_entity.id
_entity.type
_entity.pdbx_description
1 polymer ?
#
loop_
_entity_poly.entity_id
_entity_poly.type
_entity_poly.pdbx_seq_one_letter_code
_entity_poly.pdbx_strand_id
1 'polypeptide(L)'
;MRAFAIGAVRQHFTKTLARVPGPDFRFPTEHELDALEAFQLSLGRQSELTLPLPLKGTVAQRGQEIFRNLGPGAGGPENSAGKCNACHFNAGANVHPIVAGALGIAGNLNFATGVEDLPDQPQDLTGELVPPDDGFGSPGKGEFNTPPLVEAADTGPFFHNNAVETIEGAVAFYNDDAFNNSPAGQLVAGATGSGINLSSTQVVQVAAFLRVINALENIRQSIELLEASGHFGFFGFQRDQVRLAQAIAETEDARKVLASGGLHPHAVAHLKKAEQLTRQAASSLFGRHIFINEAIRKHRDARAVMIDAQS
;
A
#
# COMPACT_ATOMS: atom_id res chain seq x y z
N MET A 1 3.56 13.90 -13.61
CA MET A 1 2.56 14.16 -12.53
C MET A 1 1.75 15.45 -12.72
N ARG A 2 2.15 16.34 -13.65
CA ARG A 2 1.52 17.67 -13.83
C ARG A 2 0.02 17.67 -14.16
N ALA A 3 -0.44 16.78 -15.04
CA ALA A 3 -1.86 16.70 -15.42
C ALA A 3 -2.78 16.38 -14.23
N PHE A 4 -2.31 15.54 -13.30
CA PHE A 4 -3.00 15.25 -12.05
C PHE A 4 -3.16 16.51 -11.20
N ALA A 5 -2.09 17.28 -10.99
CA ALA A 5 -2.13 18.52 -10.21
C ALA A 5 -3.09 19.57 -10.81
N ILE A 6 -3.12 19.70 -12.14
CA ILE A 6 -4.05 20.58 -12.85
C ILE A 6 -5.50 20.13 -12.63
N GLY A 7 -5.77 18.82 -12.78
CA GLY A 7 -7.09 18.24 -12.54
C GLY A 7 -7.55 18.46 -11.09
N ALA A 8 -6.67 18.23 -10.13
CA ALA A 8 -6.95 18.41 -8.71
C ALA A 8 -7.35 19.86 -8.38
N VAL A 9 -6.61 20.85 -8.89
CA VAL A 9 -6.97 22.27 -8.71
C VAL A 9 -8.33 22.60 -9.30
N ARG A 10 -8.60 22.13 -10.52
CA ARG A 10 -9.88 22.34 -11.19
C ARG A 10 -11.06 21.70 -10.44
N GLN A 11 -10.84 20.57 -9.78
CA GLN A 11 -11.92 19.79 -9.17
C GLN A 11 -12.16 20.11 -7.69
N HIS A 12 -11.09 20.35 -6.91
CA HIS A 12 -11.16 20.40 -5.45
C HIS A 12 -10.80 21.76 -4.83
N PHE A 13 -10.12 22.64 -5.58
CA PHE A 13 -9.63 23.93 -5.06
C PHE A 13 -10.36 25.12 -5.67
N THR A 14 -11.66 24.96 -5.91
CA THR A 14 -12.53 25.97 -6.51
C THR A 14 -13.36 26.69 -5.46
N LYS A 15 -13.50 28.02 -5.57
CA LYS A 15 -14.37 28.81 -4.69
C LYS A 15 -15.85 28.49 -4.84
N THR A 16 -16.27 28.07 -6.04
CA THR A 16 -17.66 27.70 -6.35
C THR A 16 -17.70 26.44 -7.22
N LEU A 17 -18.87 25.81 -7.29
CA LEU A 17 -19.12 24.63 -8.13
C LEU A 17 -19.20 24.94 -9.63
N ALA A 18 -19.14 26.21 -10.03
CA ALA A 18 -19.12 26.58 -11.45
C ALA A 18 -17.77 26.24 -12.12
N ARG A 19 -16.69 26.12 -11.33
CA ARG A 19 -15.34 25.70 -11.77
C ARG A 19 -14.85 26.48 -13.00
N VAL A 20 -14.94 27.80 -12.95
CA VAL A 20 -14.46 28.72 -14.00
C VAL A 20 -13.03 29.20 -13.70
N PRO A 21 -12.06 28.98 -14.61
CA PRO A 21 -10.71 29.51 -14.46
C PRO A 21 -10.68 31.04 -14.33
N GLY A 22 -9.93 31.55 -13.36
CA GLY A 22 -9.84 32.96 -12.98
C GLY A 22 -10.72 33.29 -11.76
N PRO A 23 -12.05 33.37 -11.90
CA PRO A 23 -12.97 33.68 -10.81
C PRO A 23 -12.94 32.64 -9.68
N ASP A 24 -13.02 31.35 -10.03
CA ASP A 24 -13.18 30.26 -9.05
C ASP A 24 -11.85 29.66 -8.62
N PHE A 25 -10.86 29.62 -9.50
CA PHE A 25 -9.52 29.11 -9.24
C PHE A 25 -8.50 29.68 -10.22
N ARG A 26 -7.20 29.62 -9.89
CA ARG A 26 -6.12 29.84 -10.87
C ARG A 26 -5.45 28.50 -11.18
N PHE A 27 -4.95 28.33 -12.39
CA PHE A 27 -4.08 27.18 -12.67
C PHE A 27 -2.75 27.31 -11.89
N PRO A 28 -2.13 26.18 -11.51
CA PRO A 28 -0.76 26.17 -11.04
C PRO A 28 0.16 26.82 -12.09
N THR A 29 1.15 27.55 -11.62
CA THR A 29 2.27 28.00 -12.46
C THR A 29 3.20 26.83 -12.77
N GLU A 30 4.02 26.93 -13.82
CA GLU A 30 5.02 25.89 -14.15
C GLU A 30 5.96 25.61 -12.97
N HIS A 31 6.40 26.66 -12.26
CA HIS A 31 7.27 26.51 -11.08
C HIS A 31 6.57 25.73 -9.94
N GLU A 32 5.27 25.94 -9.74
CA GLU A 32 4.51 25.18 -8.73
C GLU A 32 4.30 23.72 -9.15
N LEU A 33 4.10 23.46 -10.45
CA LEU A 33 4.02 22.11 -10.99
C LEU A 33 5.36 21.36 -10.83
N ASP A 34 6.47 22.04 -11.11
CA ASP A 34 7.83 21.50 -10.92
C ASP A 34 8.12 21.23 -9.45
N ALA A 35 7.79 22.17 -8.57
CA ALA A 35 7.98 22.00 -7.13
C ALA A 35 7.15 20.84 -6.57
N LEU A 36 5.90 20.69 -7.01
CA LEU A 36 5.05 19.58 -6.59
C LEU A 36 5.53 18.25 -7.14
N GLU A 37 5.94 18.18 -8.41
CA GLU A 37 6.49 16.96 -9.00
C GLU A 37 7.80 16.53 -8.31
N ALA A 38 8.71 17.48 -8.07
CA ALA A 38 9.94 17.22 -7.31
C ALA A 38 9.64 16.75 -5.88
N PHE A 39 8.65 17.36 -5.21
CA PHE A 39 8.21 16.93 -3.90
C PHE A 39 7.65 15.51 -3.94
N GLN A 40 6.71 15.21 -4.83
CA GLN A 40 6.10 13.88 -4.95
C GLN A 40 7.13 12.80 -5.30
N LEU A 41 8.11 13.10 -6.15
CA LEU A 41 9.21 12.18 -6.48
C LEU A 41 10.20 11.99 -5.31
N SER A 42 10.31 12.99 -4.42
CA SER A 42 11.11 12.87 -3.19
C SER A 42 10.42 12.05 -2.09
N LEU A 43 9.11 11.80 -2.24
CA LEU A 43 8.31 11.01 -1.30
C LEU A 43 8.26 9.53 -1.69
N GLY A 44 7.95 8.69 -0.71
CA GLY A 44 7.67 7.27 -0.93
C GLY A 44 8.90 6.43 -1.25
N ARG A 45 8.64 5.19 -1.63
CA ARG A 45 9.69 4.19 -1.88
C ARG A 45 10.54 4.55 -3.10
N GLN A 46 11.85 4.45 -2.93
CA GLN A 46 12.84 4.74 -3.98
C GLN A 46 13.23 3.51 -4.80
N SER A 47 12.73 2.33 -4.42
CA SER A 47 12.89 1.08 -5.17
C SER A 47 11.65 0.21 -5.05
N GLU A 48 11.38 -0.56 -6.10
CA GLU A 48 10.30 -1.55 -6.07
C GLU A 48 10.70 -2.75 -5.20
N LEU A 49 9.70 -3.32 -4.53
CA LEU A 49 9.87 -4.59 -3.85
C LEU A 49 10.16 -5.68 -4.91
N THR A 50 10.95 -6.68 -4.56
CA THR A 50 11.17 -7.85 -5.43
C THR A 50 10.74 -9.09 -4.67
N LEU A 51 9.76 -9.82 -5.22
CA LEU A 51 9.25 -11.06 -4.66
C LEU A 51 9.85 -12.27 -5.40
N PRO A 52 10.06 -13.42 -4.71
CA PRO A 52 9.67 -13.72 -3.34
C PRO A 52 10.67 -13.18 -2.30
N LEU A 53 10.15 -12.83 -1.12
CA LEU A 53 10.96 -12.58 0.07
C LEU A 53 11.23 -13.89 0.82
N PRO A 54 12.38 -14.01 1.50
CA PRO A 54 12.69 -15.13 2.37
C PRO A 54 11.97 -14.96 3.73
N LEU A 55 10.63 -15.03 3.69
CA LEU A 55 9.78 -14.82 4.87
C LEU A 55 9.98 -15.92 5.91
N LYS A 56 9.88 -15.57 7.19
CA LYS A 56 9.69 -16.49 8.30
C LYS A 56 8.21 -16.58 8.62
N GLY A 57 7.79 -17.70 9.21
CA GLY A 57 6.40 -17.92 9.59
C GLY A 57 5.55 -18.49 8.46
N THR A 58 4.94 -19.65 8.72
CA THR A 58 4.26 -20.47 7.72
C THR A 58 3.06 -19.76 7.08
N VAL A 59 2.35 -18.91 7.82
CA VAL A 59 1.13 -18.26 7.32
C VAL A 59 1.47 -17.21 6.25
N ALA A 60 2.42 -16.32 6.52
CA ALA A 60 2.85 -15.29 5.57
C ALA A 60 3.59 -15.89 4.35
N GLN A 61 4.40 -16.94 4.56
CA GLN A 61 5.02 -17.68 3.45
C GLN A 61 3.97 -18.23 2.47
N ARG A 62 2.94 -18.91 2.98
CA ARG A 62 1.82 -19.42 2.16
C ARG A 62 1.07 -18.27 1.49
N GLY A 63 0.86 -17.17 2.19
CA GLY A 63 0.25 -15.96 1.62
C GLY A 63 1.01 -15.42 0.41
N GLN A 64 2.34 -15.35 0.50
CA GLN A 64 3.20 -14.93 -0.61
C GLN A 64 3.09 -15.89 -1.81
N GLU A 65 3.07 -17.20 -1.56
CA GLU A 65 2.90 -18.21 -2.61
C GLU A 65 1.57 -18.01 -3.34
N ILE A 66 0.47 -17.85 -2.59
CA ILE A 66 -0.87 -17.61 -3.15
C ILE A 66 -0.91 -16.30 -3.95
N PHE A 67 -0.37 -15.22 -3.37
CA PHE A 67 -0.34 -13.90 -4.00
C PHE A 67 0.36 -13.93 -5.36
N ARG A 68 1.53 -14.59 -5.43
CA ARG A 68 2.39 -14.64 -6.63
C ARG A 68 1.87 -15.58 -7.71
N ASN A 69 0.98 -16.49 -7.35
CA ASN A 69 0.57 -17.55 -8.24
C ASN A 69 -0.45 -17.07 -9.28
N LEU A 70 -0.02 -17.06 -10.55
CA LEU A 70 -0.82 -16.61 -11.69
C LEU A 70 -1.69 -17.69 -12.32
N GLY A 71 -1.63 -18.95 -11.87
CA GLY A 71 -2.40 -20.04 -12.48
C GLY A 71 -1.85 -20.67 -13.74
N PRO A 72 -2.51 -21.75 -14.21
CA PRO A 72 -1.98 -22.64 -15.24
C PRO A 72 -1.75 -21.92 -16.58
N GLY A 73 -2.59 -20.94 -16.93
CA GLY A 73 -2.42 -20.12 -18.13
C GLY A 73 -1.14 -19.27 -18.14
N ALA A 74 -0.49 -19.10 -16.99
CA ALA A 74 0.72 -18.29 -16.82
C ALA A 74 1.86 -19.05 -16.12
N GLY A 75 1.84 -20.39 -16.19
CA GLY A 75 2.92 -21.26 -15.68
C GLY A 75 2.83 -21.62 -14.20
N GLY A 76 1.70 -21.31 -13.53
CA GLY A 76 1.38 -21.76 -12.18
C GLY A 76 0.68 -23.14 -12.15
N PRO A 77 0.47 -23.74 -10.97
CA PRO A 77 -0.29 -24.99 -10.84
C PRO A 77 -1.78 -24.83 -11.19
N GLU A 78 -2.49 -25.91 -11.49
CA GLU A 78 -3.92 -25.90 -11.86
C GLU A 78 -4.82 -25.27 -10.76
N ASN A 79 -4.52 -25.51 -9.48
CA ASN A 79 -5.33 -25.08 -8.33
C ASN A 79 -5.00 -23.65 -7.84
N SER A 80 -4.76 -22.72 -8.77
CA SER A 80 -4.25 -21.39 -8.43
C SER A 80 -5.36 -20.38 -8.14
N ALA A 81 -5.44 -20.00 -6.87
CA ALA A 81 -6.54 -19.20 -6.36
C ALA A 81 -6.29 -17.68 -6.36
N GLY A 82 -5.07 -17.22 -6.10
CA GLY A 82 -4.80 -15.82 -5.72
C GLY A 82 -4.67 -14.84 -6.88
N LYS A 83 -3.73 -15.06 -7.81
CA LYS A 83 -3.52 -14.24 -9.02
C LYS A 83 -3.29 -12.74 -8.78
N CYS A 84 -3.13 -12.31 -7.53
CA CYS A 84 -2.99 -10.90 -7.14
C CYS A 84 -1.81 -10.23 -7.87
N ASN A 85 -0.73 -10.99 -8.06
CA ASN A 85 0.48 -10.54 -8.74
C ASN A 85 0.29 -10.27 -10.24
N ALA A 86 -0.86 -10.62 -10.83
CA ALA A 86 -1.22 -10.29 -12.22
C ALA A 86 -1.33 -8.78 -12.42
N CYS A 87 -1.98 -8.08 -11.49
CA CYS A 87 -2.15 -6.62 -11.51
C CYS A 87 -1.21 -5.92 -10.54
N HIS A 88 -0.82 -6.61 -9.45
CA HIS A 88 0.07 -6.07 -8.41
C HIS A 88 1.45 -6.72 -8.47
N PHE A 89 2.17 -6.55 -9.59
CA PHE A 89 3.48 -7.19 -9.77
C PHE A 89 4.46 -6.78 -8.67
N ASN A 90 5.02 -7.76 -7.97
CA ASN A 90 5.84 -7.57 -6.77
C ASN A 90 5.16 -6.74 -5.67
N ALA A 91 3.83 -6.82 -5.53
CA ALA A 91 3.04 -5.95 -4.67
C ALA A 91 3.12 -4.46 -5.03
N GLY A 92 3.63 -4.13 -6.22
CA GLY A 92 3.58 -2.80 -6.81
C GLY A 92 2.26 -2.53 -7.54
N ALA A 93 2.25 -1.46 -8.33
CA ALA A 93 1.08 -0.99 -9.10
C ALA A 93 1.09 -1.43 -10.57
N ASN A 94 2.11 -2.19 -11.00
CA ASN A 94 2.31 -2.53 -12.40
C ASN A 94 1.78 -3.93 -12.72
N VAL A 95 1.28 -4.13 -13.93
CA VAL A 95 0.87 -5.44 -14.45
C VAL A 95 2.07 -6.38 -14.60
N HIS A 96 1.85 -7.67 -14.29
CA HIS A 96 2.84 -8.71 -14.45
C HIS A 96 3.32 -8.85 -15.91
N PRO A 97 4.62 -9.01 -16.20
CA PRO A 97 5.14 -9.13 -17.57
C PRO A 97 4.46 -10.21 -18.44
N ILE A 98 4.11 -11.36 -17.86
CA ILE A 98 3.38 -12.43 -18.58
C ILE A 98 1.97 -11.97 -18.99
N VAL A 99 1.23 -11.35 -18.07
CA VAL A 99 -0.13 -10.86 -18.31
C VAL A 99 -0.10 -9.68 -19.28
N ALA A 100 0.86 -8.78 -19.08
CA ALA A 100 1.19 -7.69 -19.98
C ALA A 100 1.41 -8.19 -21.43
N GLY A 101 2.27 -9.20 -21.61
CA GLY A 101 2.55 -9.80 -22.91
C GLY A 101 1.33 -10.46 -23.56
N ALA A 102 0.51 -11.17 -22.77
CA ALA A 102 -0.70 -11.83 -23.27
C ALA A 102 -1.77 -10.82 -23.77
N LEU A 103 -1.80 -9.63 -23.17
CA LEU A 103 -2.82 -8.62 -23.44
C LEU A 103 -2.31 -7.44 -24.29
N GLY A 104 -1.01 -7.37 -24.57
CA GLY A 104 -0.40 -6.24 -25.27
C GLY A 104 -0.44 -4.93 -24.46
N ILE A 105 -0.46 -5.02 -23.14
CA ILE A 105 -0.52 -3.88 -22.19
C ILE A 105 0.74 -3.87 -21.31
N ALA A 106 1.11 -2.75 -20.70
CA ALA A 106 2.26 -2.70 -19.79
C ALA A 106 2.15 -1.54 -18.79
N GLY A 107 2.87 -1.67 -17.67
CA GLY A 107 2.97 -0.64 -16.63
C GLY A 107 1.77 -0.61 -15.68
N ASN A 108 1.57 0.56 -15.05
CA ASN A 108 0.44 0.82 -14.17
C ASN A 108 -0.80 1.14 -15.03
N LEU A 109 -1.88 0.42 -14.79
CA LEU A 109 -3.13 0.52 -15.54
C LEU A 109 -4.32 0.76 -14.62
N ASN A 110 -5.42 1.18 -15.25
CA ASN A 110 -6.71 1.29 -14.61
C ASN A 110 -7.56 0.05 -14.91
N PHE A 111 -8.30 -0.42 -13.93
CA PHE A 111 -9.16 -1.60 -14.06
C PHE A 111 -10.53 -1.35 -13.45
N ALA A 112 -11.56 -1.88 -14.11
CA ALA A 112 -12.91 -1.97 -13.56
C ALA A 112 -13.06 -3.29 -12.83
N THR A 113 -12.93 -3.25 -11.50
CA THR A 113 -12.92 -4.42 -10.61
C THR A 113 -14.29 -4.76 -10.03
N GLY A 114 -15.33 -3.98 -10.34
CA GLY A 114 -16.68 -4.19 -9.82
C GLY A 114 -16.88 -3.72 -8.37
N VAL A 115 -15.97 -2.89 -7.83
CA VAL A 115 -16.12 -2.34 -6.47
C VAL A 115 -17.41 -1.51 -6.34
N GLU A 116 -17.77 -0.75 -7.37
CA GLU A 116 -19.02 0.03 -7.40
C GLU A 116 -20.27 -0.86 -7.44
N ASP A 117 -20.14 -2.15 -7.75
CA ASP A 117 -21.24 -3.12 -7.78
C ASP A 117 -21.41 -3.84 -6.42
N LEU A 118 -20.61 -3.48 -5.39
CA LEU A 118 -20.81 -3.98 -4.04
C LEU A 118 -22.19 -3.54 -3.51
N PRO A 119 -22.97 -4.44 -2.89
CA PRO A 119 -24.23 -4.07 -2.27
C PRO A 119 -24.01 -3.27 -0.98
N ASP A 120 -25.04 -2.51 -0.59
CA ASP A 120 -25.15 -1.84 0.71
C ASP A 120 -23.94 -0.93 1.05
N GLN A 121 -23.43 -0.19 0.07
CA GLN A 121 -22.30 0.70 0.32
C GLN A 121 -22.69 1.79 1.33
N PRO A 122 -21.76 2.26 2.19
CA PRO A 122 -22.05 3.28 3.19
C PRO A 122 -22.77 4.53 2.62
N GLN A 123 -22.47 4.90 1.38
CA GLN A 123 -23.05 6.02 0.65
C GLN A 123 -24.54 5.78 0.32
N ASP A 124 -24.92 4.55 -0.02
CA ASP A 124 -26.29 4.16 -0.37
C ASP A 124 -27.23 4.15 0.83
N LEU A 125 -26.67 3.97 2.03
CA LEU A 125 -27.42 3.95 3.29
C LEU A 125 -27.93 5.33 3.73
N THR A 126 -27.54 6.40 3.02
CA THR A 126 -27.99 7.78 3.31
C THR A 126 -29.41 8.06 2.83
N GLY A 127 -29.95 7.25 1.92
CA GLY A 127 -31.25 7.46 1.27
C GLY A 127 -31.25 8.53 0.18
N GLU A 128 -30.11 9.21 -0.04
CA GLU A 128 -29.90 10.08 -1.19
C GLU A 128 -29.42 9.25 -2.39
N LEU A 129 -29.83 9.65 -3.60
CA LEU A 129 -29.30 9.03 -4.81
C LEU A 129 -27.84 9.46 -5.00
N VAL A 130 -26.92 8.55 -4.74
CA VAL A 130 -25.50 8.74 -5.02
C VAL A 130 -25.20 8.11 -6.38
N PRO A 131 -24.81 8.89 -7.40
CA PRO A 131 -24.42 8.31 -8.69
C PRO A 131 -23.13 7.49 -8.50
N PRO A 132 -23.01 6.31 -9.14
CA PRO A 132 -21.78 5.53 -9.11
C PRO A 132 -20.58 6.34 -9.61
N ASP A 133 -19.42 6.15 -9.00
CA ASP A 133 -18.17 6.75 -9.48
C ASP A 133 -17.67 5.98 -10.70
N ASP A 134 -17.78 6.57 -11.88
CA ASP A 134 -17.37 5.95 -13.15
C ASP A 134 -15.88 6.16 -13.48
N GLY A 135 -15.11 6.73 -12.55
CA GLY A 135 -13.68 6.91 -12.66
C GLY A 135 -13.28 7.97 -13.70
N PHE A 136 -12.21 7.72 -14.45
CA PHE A 136 -11.68 8.71 -15.39
C PHE A 136 -12.40 8.68 -16.75
N GLY A 137 -13.01 9.81 -17.16
CA GLY A 137 -13.62 9.98 -18.48
C GLY A 137 -14.91 10.80 -18.43
N SER A 138 -15.56 11.00 -19.58
CA SER A 138 -16.95 11.49 -19.62
C SER A 138 -17.69 10.92 -20.84
N PRO A 139 -18.56 9.90 -20.65
CA PRO A 139 -18.71 9.12 -19.41
C PRO A 139 -17.42 8.34 -19.09
N GLY A 140 -17.22 8.05 -17.81
CA GLY A 140 -16.19 7.12 -17.34
C GLY A 140 -16.52 5.67 -17.68
N LYS A 141 -15.62 4.75 -17.31
CA LYS A 141 -15.73 3.31 -17.59
C LYS A 141 -15.69 2.43 -16.33
N GLY A 142 -15.78 3.05 -15.15
CA GLY A 142 -15.61 2.37 -13.86
C GLY A 142 -14.17 1.92 -13.59
N GLU A 143 -13.20 2.44 -14.34
CA GLU A 143 -11.80 2.03 -14.23
C GLU A 143 -11.02 2.94 -13.27
N PHE A 144 -10.35 2.34 -12.28
CA PHE A 144 -9.52 3.04 -11.31
C PHE A 144 -8.09 2.53 -11.34
N ASN A 145 -7.15 3.42 -10.98
CA ASN A 145 -5.73 3.09 -10.98
C ASN A 145 -5.40 2.00 -9.98
N THR A 146 -4.53 1.07 -10.36
CA THR A 146 -4.06 0.00 -9.47
C THR A 146 -3.12 0.58 -8.41
N PRO A 147 -3.44 0.54 -7.10
CA PRO A 147 -2.54 1.03 -6.06
C PRO A 147 -1.41 0.02 -5.74
N PRO A 148 -0.24 0.48 -5.26
CA PRO A 148 0.75 -0.43 -4.67
C PRO A 148 0.24 -0.98 -3.34
N LEU A 149 0.62 -2.21 -3.00
CA LEU A 149 0.14 -2.93 -1.82
C LEU A 149 1.14 -3.05 -0.67
N VAL A 150 2.38 -2.57 -0.85
CA VAL A 150 3.45 -2.73 0.16
C VAL A 150 3.05 -2.12 1.51
N GLU A 151 2.35 -0.98 1.53
CA GLU A 151 1.89 -0.26 2.73
C GLU A 151 0.36 -0.29 2.85
N ALA A 152 -0.30 -1.32 2.30
CA ALA A 152 -1.77 -1.35 2.28
C ALA A 152 -2.39 -1.67 3.65
N ALA A 153 -1.71 -2.43 4.50
CA ALA A 153 -2.33 -3.02 5.68
C ALA A 153 -2.61 -2.04 6.84
N ASP A 154 -2.07 -0.82 6.79
CA ASP A 154 -2.33 0.29 7.72
C ASP A 154 -3.09 1.48 7.10
N THR A 155 -3.50 1.39 5.82
CA THR A 155 -4.13 2.50 5.07
C THR A 155 -5.62 2.31 4.82
N GLY A 156 -6.26 1.36 5.51
CA GLY A 156 -7.71 1.15 5.44
C GLY A 156 -8.51 2.40 5.86
N PRO A 157 -9.80 2.50 5.48
CA PRO A 157 -10.56 1.54 4.68
C PRO A 157 -10.09 1.43 3.22
N PHE A 158 -10.55 0.39 2.52
CA PHE A 158 -10.03 -0.07 1.24
C PHE A 158 -10.93 0.30 0.05
N PHE A 159 -10.29 0.28 -1.13
CA PHE A 159 -10.83 0.72 -2.42
C PHE A 159 -11.05 2.23 -2.51
N HIS A 160 -11.33 2.74 -3.72
CA HIS A 160 -11.44 4.19 -3.96
C HIS A 160 -12.63 4.83 -3.22
N ASN A 161 -13.65 4.03 -2.88
CA ASN A 161 -14.86 4.46 -2.18
C ASN A 161 -14.87 4.13 -0.67
N ASN A 162 -13.78 3.59 -0.12
CA ASN A 162 -13.66 3.19 1.29
C ASN A 162 -14.69 2.13 1.74
N ALA A 163 -15.23 1.32 0.82
CA ALA A 163 -16.34 0.41 1.10
C ALA A 163 -15.99 -0.74 2.06
N VAL A 164 -14.71 -1.09 2.21
CA VAL A 164 -14.29 -2.26 3.00
C VAL A 164 -13.29 -1.87 4.08
N GLU A 165 -13.58 -2.18 5.34
CA GLU A 165 -12.77 -1.69 6.48
C GLU A 165 -11.47 -2.49 6.70
N THR A 166 -11.47 -3.80 6.44
CA THR A 166 -10.37 -4.70 6.82
C THR A 166 -9.61 -5.23 5.60
N ILE A 167 -8.31 -5.47 5.75
CA ILE A 167 -7.48 -6.02 4.67
C ILE A 167 -7.93 -7.45 4.31
N GLU A 168 -8.40 -8.21 5.29
CA GLU A 168 -9.00 -9.53 5.06
C GLU A 168 -10.28 -9.41 4.21
N GLY A 169 -11.14 -8.42 4.49
CA GLY A 169 -12.31 -8.12 3.67
C GLY A 169 -11.92 -7.69 2.25
N ALA A 170 -10.90 -6.85 2.10
CA ALA A 170 -10.43 -6.38 0.80
C ALA A 170 -9.84 -7.51 -0.04
N VAL A 171 -9.17 -8.49 0.59
CA VAL A 171 -8.73 -9.72 -0.08
C VAL A 171 -9.92 -10.63 -0.42
N ALA A 172 -10.90 -10.75 0.48
CA ALA A 172 -12.08 -11.58 0.28
C ALA A 172 -12.96 -11.09 -0.88
N PHE A 173 -13.05 -9.78 -1.10
CA PHE A 173 -13.79 -9.17 -2.22
C PHE A 173 -13.46 -9.81 -3.58
N TYR A 174 -12.20 -10.19 -3.81
CA TYR A 174 -11.81 -10.78 -5.09
C TYR A 174 -12.40 -12.18 -5.34
N ASN A 175 -13.01 -12.82 -4.33
CA ASN A 175 -13.80 -14.04 -4.51
C ASN A 175 -15.23 -13.77 -4.98
N ASP A 176 -15.73 -12.54 -4.79
CA ASP A 176 -17.14 -12.25 -4.95
C ASP A 176 -17.54 -12.17 -6.43
N ASP A 177 -18.84 -12.35 -6.67
CA ASP A 177 -19.43 -12.24 -8.01
C ASP A 177 -19.21 -10.84 -8.60
N ALA A 178 -19.18 -9.80 -7.77
CA ALA A 178 -18.90 -8.42 -8.21
C ALA A 178 -17.55 -8.35 -8.94
N PHE A 179 -16.48 -8.89 -8.35
CA PHE A 179 -15.18 -8.95 -9.01
C PHE A 179 -15.16 -9.95 -10.16
N ASN A 180 -15.59 -11.20 -9.95
CA ASN A 180 -15.44 -12.25 -10.95
C ASN A 180 -16.27 -11.99 -12.23
N ASN A 181 -17.39 -11.25 -12.14
CA ASN A 181 -18.19 -10.83 -13.29
C ASN A 181 -17.76 -9.47 -13.87
N SER A 182 -16.87 -8.73 -13.20
CA SER A 182 -16.34 -7.45 -13.69
C SER A 182 -15.46 -7.61 -14.94
N PRO A 183 -15.24 -6.54 -15.73
CA PRO A 183 -14.28 -6.56 -16.84
C PRO A 183 -12.88 -7.03 -16.42
N ALA A 184 -12.38 -6.61 -15.25
CA ALA A 184 -11.07 -7.05 -14.74
C ALA A 184 -11.06 -8.52 -14.32
N GLY A 185 -12.14 -9.02 -13.70
CA GLY A 185 -12.27 -10.44 -13.35
C GLY A 185 -12.27 -11.33 -14.58
N GLN A 186 -12.99 -10.95 -15.62
CA GLN A 186 -13.01 -11.65 -16.91
C GLN A 186 -11.66 -11.59 -17.62
N LEU A 187 -10.94 -10.47 -17.53
CA LEU A 187 -9.58 -10.33 -18.04
C LEU A 187 -8.62 -11.31 -17.35
N VAL A 188 -8.66 -11.38 -16.02
CA VAL A 188 -7.84 -12.33 -15.24
C VAL A 188 -8.22 -13.76 -15.61
N ALA A 189 -9.51 -14.09 -15.70
CA ALA A 189 -9.96 -15.42 -16.09
C ALA A 189 -9.47 -15.82 -17.49
N GLY A 190 -9.56 -14.92 -18.47
CA GLY A 190 -9.05 -15.16 -19.82
C GLY A 190 -7.53 -15.33 -19.87
N ALA A 191 -6.77 -14.53 -19.12
CA ALA A 191 -5.30 -14.56 -19.13
C ALA A 191 -4.70 -15.72 -18.31
N THR A 192 -5.42 -16.20 -17.28
CA THR A 192 -4.90 -17.19 -16.32
C THR A 192 -5.60 -18.54 -16.36
N GLY A 193 -6.74 -18.64 -17.05
CA GLY A 193 -7.56 -19.84 -17.20
C GLY A 193 -8.73 -19.95 -16.22
N SER A 194 -8.84 -19.09 -15.20
CA SER A 194 -9.97 -19.08 -14.26
C SER A 194 -10.06 -17.78 -13.44
N GLY A 195 -11.21 -17.50 -12.82
CA GLY A 195 -11.39 -16.40 -11.86
C GLY A 195 -10.64 -16.60 -10.53
N ILE A 196 -10.70 -15.62 -9.64
CA ILE A 196 -10.11 -15.72 -8.29
C ILE A 196 -11.10 -16.48 -7.38
N ASN A 197 -10.59 -17.46 -6.63
CA ASN A 197 -11.39 -18.27 -5.73
C ASN A 197 -10.54 -18.81 -4.56
N LEU A 198 -10.43 -18.00 -3.51
CA LEU A 198 -9.70 -18.27 -2.29
C LEU A 198 -10.63 -18.85 -1.21
N SER A 199 -10.19 -19.92 -0.55
CA SER A 199 -10.79 -20.31 0.73
C SER A 199 -10.58 -19.22 1.79
N SER A 200 -11.41 -19.21 2.84
CA SER A 200 -11.27 -18.30 3.98
C SER A 200 -9.87 -18.35 4.63
N THR A 201 -9.25 -19.53 4.66
CA THR A 201 -7.87 -19.69 5.16
C THR A 201 -6.85 -19.03 4.24
N GLN A 202 -7.03 -19.11 2.91
CA GLN A 202 -6.15 -18.47 1.94
C GLN A 202 -6.29 -16.95 1.97
N VAL A 203 -7.51 -16.42 2.17
CA VAL A 203 -7.74 -14.99 2.41
C VAL A 203 -6.88 -14.48 3.57
N VAL A 204 -6.97 -15.15 4.73
CA VAL A 204 -6.17 -14.80 5.92
C VAL A 204 -4.66 -14.92 5.65
N GLN A 205 -4.23 -15.91 4.89
CA GLN A 205 -2.82 -16.08 4.53
C GLN A 205 -2.31 -14.91 3.66
N VAL A 206 -3.07 -14.50 2.63
CA VAL A 206 -2.70 -13.36 1.78
C VAL A 206 -2.70 -12.07 2.60
N ALA A 207 -3.72 -11.83 3.44
CA ALA A 207 -3.75 -10.69 4.35
C ALA A 207 -2.54 -10.67 5.30
N ALA A 208 -2.14 -11.83 5.84
CA ALA A 208 -0.95 -11.94 6.67
C ALA A 208 0.34 -11.61 5.92
N PHE A 209 0.45 -12.01 4.64
CA PHE A 209 1.57 -11.61 3.79
C PHE A 209 1.61 -10.09 3.59
N LEU A 210 0.48 -9.46 3.28
CA LEU A 210 0.38 -8.00 3.11
C LEU A 210 0.76 -7.25 4.40
N ARG A 211 0.30 -7.73 5.57
CA ARG A 211 0.70 -7.19 6.89
C ARG A 211 2.21 -7.29 7.14
N VAL A 212 2.83 -8.40 6.74
CA VAL A 212 4.28 -8.60 6.92
C VAL A 212 5.10 -7.66 6.03
N ILE A 213 4.75 -7.50 4.75
CA ILE A 213 5.49 -6.56 3.87
C ILE A 213 5.31 -5.10 4.30
N ASN A 214 4.14 -4.73 4.81
CA ASN A 214 3.87 -3.42 5.40
C ASN A 214 4.81 -3.15 6.58
N ALA A 215 4.83 -4.07 7.56
CA ALA A 215 5.69 -3.91 8.72
C ALA A 215 7.18 -3.89 8.36
N LEU A 216 7.62 -4.67 7.37
CA LEU A 216 9.01 -4.61 6.87
C LEU A 216 9.34 -3.25 6.27
N GLU A 217 8.40 -2.63 5.57
CA GLU A 217 8.57 -1.31 4.97
C GLU A 217 8.58 -0.20 6.03
N ASN A 218 7.63 -0.19 6.98
CA ASN A 218 7.66 0.77 8.09
C ASN A 218 8.96 0.63 8.92
N ILE A 219 9.47 -0.61 9.11
CA ILE A 219 10.76 -0.85 9.78
C ILE A 219 11.90 -0.21 8.99
N ARG A 220 11.93 -0.35 7.67
CA ARG A 220 12.95 0.27 6.80
C ARG A 220 12.90 1.79 6.93
N GLN A 221 11.70 2.39 6.81
CA GLN A 221 11.50 3.84 6.93
C GLN A 221 11.90 4.36 8.32
N SER A 222 11.53 3.64 9.38
CA SER A 222 11.93 3.97 10.76
C SER A 222 13.46 4.01 10.91
N ILE A 223 14.17 3.01 10.37
CA ILE A 223 15.64 2.98 10.41
C ILE A 223 16.23 4.18 9.66
N GLU A 224 15.74 4.51 8.47
CA GLU A 224 16.24 5.65 7.68
C GLU A 224 16.04 6.99 8.42
N LEU A 225 14.87 7.19 9.02
CA LEU A 225 14.57 8.38 9.83
C LEU A 225 15.49 8.47 11.06
N LEU A 226 15.76 7.34 11.73
CA LEU A 226 16.66 7.26 12.88
C LEU A 226 18.11 7.51 12.49
N GLU A 227 18.59 6.93 11.38
CA GLU A 227 19.95 7.14 10.86
C GLU A 227 20.15 8.60 10.43
N ALA A 228 19.16 9.22 9.78
CA ALA A 228 19.17 10.63 9.42
C ALA A 228 19.13 11.57 10.64
N SER A 229 18.58 11.11 11.77
CA SER A 229 18.56 11.85 13.05
C SER A 229 19.84 11.68 13.88
N GLY A 230 20.74 10.77 13.48
CA GLY A 230 22.01 10.49 14.17
C GLY A 230 23.20 11.35 13.70
N HIS A 231 23.07 12.04 12.57
CA HIS A 231 24.15 12.84 11.94
C HIS A 231 24.01 14.33 12.34
N PHE A 232 24.95 14.84 13.15
CA PHE A 232 24.78 16.09 13.91
C PHE A 232 25.17 17.40 13.19
N GLY A 233 24.43 18.46 13.55
CA GLY A 233 24.86 19.87 13.63
C GLY A 233 23.97 20.64 14.62
N PHE A 234 24.51 21.68 15.29
CA PHE A 234 23.84 22.48 16.35
C PHE A 234 22.48 23.10 15.92
N PHE A 235 22.25 23.25 14.61
CA PHE A 235 21.07 23.86 14.02
C PHE A 235 20.01 22.83 13.51
N GLY A 236 20.20 21.53 13.73
CA GLY A 236 19.34 20.45 13.21
C GLY A 236 18.17 20.02 14.13
N PHE A 237 18.12 20.49 15.37
CA PHE A 237 17.28 19.91 16.43
C PHE A 237 15.78 19.78 16.07
N GLN A 238 15.18 20.80 15.44
CA GLN A 238 13.77 20.74 15.03
C GLN A 238 13.51 19.68 13.96
N ARG A 239 14.40 19.56 12.97
CA ARG A 239 14.29 18.55 11.91
C ARG A 239 14.42 17.14 12.49
N ASP A 240 15.32 16.98 13.46
CA ASP A 240 15.50 15.69 14.12
C ASP A 240 14.29 15.33 15.00
N GLN A 241 13.61 16.31 15.62
CA GLN A 241 12.36 16.04 16.33
C GLN A 241 11.25 15.56 15.40
N VAL A 242 11.10 16.18 14.23
CA VAL A 242 10.12 15.73 13.22
C VAL A 242 10.43 14.31 12.76
N ARG A 243 11.70 13.99 12.46
CA ARG A 243 12.11 12.65 12.05
C ARG A 243 11.89 11.61 13.14
N LEU A 244 12.21 11.92 14.40
CA LEU A 244 11.96 11.00 15.51
C LEU A 244 10.46 10.79 15.74
N ALA A 245 9.64 11.84 15.61
CA ALA A 245 8.19 11.72 15.71
C ALA A 245 7.63 10.82 14.60
N GLN A 246 8.11 10.99 13.37
CA GLN A 246 7.73 10.11 12.26
C GLN A 246 8.21 8.67 12.49
N ALA A 247 9.45 8.45 12.93
CA ALA A 247 9.95 7.11 13.22
C ALA A 247 9.13 6.40 14.31
N ILE A 248 8.62 7.15 15.31
CA ILE A 248 7.70 6.61 16.32
C ILE A 248 6.39 6.15 15.66
N ALA A 249 5.80 6.96 14.78
CA ALA A 249 4.56 6.62 14.08
C ALA A 249 4.74 5.35 13.22
N GLU A 250 5.77 5.31 12.38
CA GLU A 250 6.10 4.13 11.56
C GLU A 250 6.30 2.86 12.42
N THR A 251 6.99 3.00 13.57
CA THR A 251 7.19 1.87 14.50
C THR A 251 5.86 1.41 15.10
N GLU A 252 4.97 2.35 15.44
CA GLU A 252 3.66 2.05 16.01
C GLU A 252 2.77 1.35 14.99
N ASP A 253 2.80 1.79 13.74
CA ASP A 253 2.01 1.21 12.65
C ASP A 253 2.49 -0.22 12.33
N ALA A 254 3.81 -0.42 12.19
CA ALA A 254 4.40 -1.75 12.07
C ALA A 254 3.95 -2.70 13.20
N ARG A 255 3.90 -2.18 14.43
CA ARG A 255 3.46 -2.95 15.60
C ARG A 255 1.97 -3.27 15.53
N LYS A 256 1.12 -2.31 15.16
CA LYS A 256 -0.33 -2.48 15.05
C LYS A 256 -0.69 -3.49 13.97
N VAL A 257 -0.10 -3.39 12.76
CA VAL A 257 -0.42 -4.30 11.64
C VAL A 257 -0.01 -5.74 11.93
N LEU A 258 1.10 -5.97 12.64
CA LEU A 258 1.49 -7.31 13.06
C LEU A 258 0.60 -7.84 14.18
N ALA A 259 0.29 -7.00 15.18
CA ALA A 259 -0.53 -7.39 16.32
C ALA A 259 -1.97 -7.71 15.92
N SER A 260 -2.58 -6.94 15.01
CA SER A 260 -3.95 -7.18 14.53
C SER A 260 -4.08 -8.51 13.79
N GLY A 261 -3.03 -8.95 13.09
CA GLY A 261 -2.98 -10.26 12.45
C GLY A 261 -2.52 -11.41 13.35
N GLY A 262 -2.13 -11.14 14.61
CA GLY A 262 -1.52 -12.14 15.49
C GLY A 262 -0.16 -12.66 14.98
N LEU A 263 0.59 -11.83 14.24
CA LEU A 263 1.80 -12.22 13.52
C LEU A 263 3.06 -11.80 14.29
N HIS A 264 4.10 -12.64 14.22
CA HIS A 264 5.45 -12.35 14.74
C HIS A 264 5.49 -11.66 16.12
N PRO A 265 4.98 -12.30 17.20
CA PRO A 265 4.92 -11.67 18.53
C PRO A 265 6.30 -11.23 19.06
N HIS A 266 7.37 -11.92 18.68
CA HIS A 266 8.74 -11.49 18.98
C HIS A 266 9.13 -10.20 18.25
N ALA A 267 8.74 -10.02 16.98
CA ALA A 267 8.95 -8.76 16.25
C ALA A 267 8.19 -7.62 16.93
N VAL A 268 6.92 -7.84 17.29
CA VAL A 268 6.09 -6.88 18.04
C VAL A 268 6.78 -6.45 19.35
N ALA A 269 7.38 -7.39 20.09
CA ALA A 269 8.13 -7.08 21.31
C ALA A 269 9.38 -6.22 21.03
N HIS A 270 10.13 -6.52 19.97
CA HIS A 270 11.27 -5.72 19.54
C HIS A 270 10.86 -4.30 19.11
N LEU A 271 9.79 -4.17 18.33
CA LEU A 271 9.24 -2.88 17.89
C LEU A 271 8.78 -2.03 19.07
N LYS A 272 8.09 -2.63 20.04
CA LYS A 272 7.71 -1.93 21.28
C LYS A 272 8.93 -1.37 22.02
N LYS A 273 10.05 -2.11 22.05
CA LYS A 273 11.29 -1.62 22.65
C LYS A 273 11.94 -0.51 21.81
N ALA A 274 11.93 -0.64 20.48
CA ALA A 274 12.43 0.39 19.56
C ALA A 274 11.66 1.71 19.73
N GLU A 275 10.34 1.65 19.85
CA GLU A 275 9.46 2.81 20.09
C GLU A 275 9.84 3.52 21.40
N GLN A 276 10.00 2.77 22.49
CA GLN A 276 10.40 3.32 23.80
C GLN A 276 11.76 4.04 23.73
N LEU A 277 12.74 3.42 23.07
CA LEU A 277 14.07 4.00 22.88
C LEU A 277 14.01 5.26 22.02
N THR A 278 13.18 5.27 20.98
CA THR A 278 13.00 6.45 20.12
C THR A 278 12.34 7.61 20.87
N ARG A 279 11.35 7.33 21.74
CA ARG A 279 10.77 8.34 22.64
C ARG A 279 11.81 8.87 23.64
N GLN A 280 12.66 8.02 24.18
CA GLN A 280 13.78 8.44 25.03
C GLN A 280 14.75 9.34 24.26
N ALA A 281 15.12 8.99 23.04
CA ALA A 281 15.95 9.83 22.17
C ALA A 281 15.34 11.22 21.93
N ALA A 282 14.02 11.29 21.67
CA ALA A 282 13.31 12.54 21.43
C ALA A 282 13.31 13.47 22.65
N SER A 283 13.19 12.91 23.85
CA SER A 283 13.20 13.66 25.11
C SER A 283 14.60 13.97 25.68
N SER A 284 15.66 13.38 25.12
CA SER A 284 17.01 13.43 25.69
C SER A 284 17.85 14.58 25.14
N LEU A 285 18.46 15.37 26.04
CA LEU A 285 19.43 16.43 25.70
C LEU A 285 20.87 15.89 25.54
N PHE A 286 21.20 14.80 26.23
CA PHE A 286 22.49 14.13 26.18
C PHE A 286 22.30 12.65 25.86
N GLY A 287 23.28 12.02 25.20
CA GLY A 287 23.22 10.58 24.91
C GLY A 287 22.14 10.14 23.90
N ARG A 288 21.49 11.08 23.20
CA ARG A 288 20.46 10.79 22.16
C ARG A 288 20.91 9.73 21.16
N HIS A 289 22.16 9.79 20.70
CA HIS A 289 22.73 8.84 19.76
C HIS A 289 22.76 7.39 20.29
N ILE A 290 22.89 7.19 21.61
CA ILE A 290 22.87 5.85 22.23
C ILE A 290 21.49 5.23 22.05
N PHE A 291 20.45 5.99 22.39
CA PHE A 291 19.06 5.56 22.24
C PHE A 291 18.68 5.31 20.78
N ILE A 292 19.10 6.18 19.86
CA ILE A 292 18.90 5.99 18.41
C ILE A 292 19.55 4.69 17.94
N ASN A 293 20.82 4.46 18.29
CA ASN A 293 21.54 3.26 17.88
C ASN A 293 20.93 1.97 18.46
N GLU A 294 20.42 2.02 19.70
CA GLU A 294 19.73 0.89 20.29
C GLU A 294 18.35 0.66 19.65
N ALA A 295 17.62 1.73 19.32
CA ALA A 295 16.34 1.64 18.60
C ALA A 295 16.53 0.99 17.22
N ILE A 296 17.53 1.43 16.44
CA ILE A 296 17.90 0.83 15.15
C ILE A 296 18.21 -0.67 15.33
N ARG A 297 18.96 -1.04 16.37
CA ARG A 297 19.25 -2.45 16.66
C ARG A 297 17.96 -3.24 16.89
N LYS A 298 17.00 -2.68 17.63
CA LYS A 298 15.71 -3.34 17.88
C LYS A 298 14.84 -3.45 16.62
N HIS A 299 14.88 -2.48 15.71
CA HIS A 299 14.27 -2.62 14.38
C HIS A 299 14.93 -3.75 13.57
N ARG A 300 16.26 -3.86 13.59
CA ARG A 300 16.99 -4.94 12.91
C ARG A 300 16.68 -6.32 13.54
N ASP A 301 16.58 -6.40 14.87
CA ASP A 301 16.15 -7.61 15.58
C ASP A 301 14.73 -8.01 15.14
N ALA A 302 13.79 -7.05 15.08
CA ALA A 302 12.41 -7.28 14.62
C ALA A 302 12.38 -7.82 13.18
N ARG A 303 13.13 -7.20 12.27
CA ARG A 303 13.25 -7.66 10.88
C ARG A 303 13.83 -9.07 10.80
N ALA A 304 14.86 -9.37 11.58
CA ALA A 304 15.55 -10.67 11.56
C ALA A 304 14.67 -11.85 12.01
N VAL A 305 13.64 -11.60 12.82
CA VAL A 305 12.67 -12.64 13.20
C VAL A 305 11.48 -12.73 12.22
N MET A 306 11.40 -11.83 11.24
CA MET A 306 10.36 -11.82 10.20
C MET A 306 10.87 -12.38 8.87
N ILE A 307 12.14 -12.18 8.52
CA ILE A 307 12.75 -12.65 7.28
C ILE A 307 14.18 -13.14 7.51
N ASP A 308 14.66 -14.05 6.68
CA ASP A 308 16.08 -14.42 6.66
C ASP A 308 16.95 -13.33 6.00
N ALA A 309 18.24 -13.35 6.31
CA ALA A 309 19.21 -12.52 5.60
C ALA A 309 19.21 -12.95 4.12
N GLN A 310 19.12 -11.98 3.21
CA GLN A 310 19.31 -12.27 1.78
C GLN A 310 20.76 -12.73 1.59
N SER A 311 20.93 -13.92 1.01
CA SER A 311 22.23 -14.46 0.56
C SER A 311 22.72 -13.75 -0.68
#